data_AF-A0A952MEJ5-F1
#
_entry.id   AF-A0A952MEJ5-F1
#
_cell.length_a   1.000
_cell.length_b   1.000
_cell.length_c   1.000
_cell.angle_alpha   90.00
_cell.angle_beta   90.00
_cell.angle_gamma   90.00
#
_symmetry.space_group_name_H-M   'P 1'
#
loop_
_entity.id
_entity.type
_entity.pdbx_description
1 polymer ?
#
loop_
_entity_poly.entity_id
_entity_poly.type
_entity_poly.pdbx_seq_one_letter_code
_entity_poly.pdbx_strand_id
1 'polypeptide(L)'
;MLLLLLPVLIKSQNSQFNYTIVHGGDKIGWLRLEKNKVANSTFLLLVSEIKTRIIFLVAVANKETSVFENTVLIKSTQYRKTNGTVKVNKHTSRIGNKYEVVENGEKQVLSIPVITTNLLSLYFTEPIGINTVYCDKYGCFSKISKTTDGGFKVVFPDNNSNTFYYKNGICIKIKISHTFYSAEIIKSS
;
A
#
# COMPACT_ATOMS: atom_id res chain seq x y z
N MET A 1 10.31 50.44 -6.79
CA MET A 1 10.81 49.07 -6.51
C MET A 1 9.77 48.09 -7.05
N LEU A 2 10.00 47.53 -8.24
CA LEU A 2 9.05 46.64 -8.92
C LEU A 2 9.27 45.21 -8.40
N LEU A 3 8.31 44.67 -7.63
CA LEU A 3 8.35 43.27 -7.19
C LEU A 3 7.95 42.38 -8.37
N LEU A 4 8.93 41.73 -9.00
CA LEU A 4 8.70 40.65 -9.96
C LEU A 4 8.21 39.40 -9.20
N LEU A 5 6.91 39.15 -9.24
CA LEU A 5 6.32 37.88 -8.80
C LEU A 5 6.62 36.81 -9.86
N LEU A 6 7.68 36.03 -9.64
CA LEU A 6 7.96 34.82 -10.40
C LEU A 6 6.87 33.77 -10.11
N PRO A 7 6.17 33.22 -11.12
CA PRO A 7 5.21 32.15 -10.88
C PRO A 7 5.95 30.90 -10.40
N VAL A 8 5.63 30.46 -9.18
CA VAL A 8 6.10 29.17 -8.66
C VAL A 8 5.41 28.08 -9.47
N LEU A 9 6.11 27.53 -10.46
CA LEU A 9 5.67 26.34 -11.18
C LEU A 9 5.63 25.18 -10.19
N ILE A 10 4.42 24.80 -9.77
CA ILE A 10 4.18 23.61 -8.95
C ILE A 10 4.48 22.40 -9.84
N LYS A 11 5.72 21.90 -9.77
CA LYS A 11 6.11 20.68 -10.49
C LYS A 11 5.49 19.46 -9.81
N SER A 12 4.74 18.68 -10.58
CA SER A 12 4.33 17.34 -10.16
C SER A 12 5.56 16.44 -10.05
N GLN A 13 5.75 15.77 -8.92
CA GLN A 13 6.79 14.74 -8.78
C GLN A 13 6.12 13.38 -8.96
N ASN A 14 6.50 12.68 -10.03
CA ASN A 14 5.91 11.39 -10.38
C ASN A 14 6.99 10.31 -10.25
N SER A 15 6.63 9.17 -9.70
CA SER A 15 7.51 8.00 -9.59
C SER A 15 6.69 6.75 -9.90
N GLN A 16 7.28 5.85 -10.68
CA GLN A 16 6.68 4.57 -10.99
C GLN A 16 7.67 3.46 -10.69
N PHE A 17 7.20 2.39 -10.04
CA PHE A 17 7.99 1.21 -9.74
C PHE A 17 7.27 -0.05 -10.19
N ASN A 18 8.02 -0.96 -10.80
CA ASN A 18 7.53 -2.26 -11.20
C ASN A 18 8.16 -3.35 -10.32
N TYR A 19 7.40 -4.38 -10.04
CA TYR A 19 7.79 -5.52 -9.23
C TYR A 19 7.33 -6.81 -9.89
N THR A 20 8.08 -7.87 -9.65
CA THR A 20 7.73 -9.25 -9.97
C THR A 20 7.24 -9.94 -8.71
N ILE A 21 6.17 -10.73 -8.83
CA ILE A 21 5.64 -11.55 -7.74
C ILE A 21 6.10 -12.98 -7.96
N VAL A 22 6.75 -13.56 -6.95
CA VAL A 22 7.38 -14.89 -7.00
C VAL A 22 6.79 -15.79 -5.92
N HIS A 23 6.49 -17.04 -6.27
CA HIS A 23 6.05 -18.08 -5.34
C HIS A 23 6.79 -19.37 -5.65
N GLY A 24 7.43 -19.99 -4.66
CA GLY A 24 8.20 -21.23 -4.87
C GLY A 24 9.36 -21.11 -5.85
N GLY A 25 9.86 -19.89 -6.11
CA GLY A 25 10.88 -19.61 -7.13
C GLY A 25 10.31 -19.20 -8.50
N ASP A 26 9.04 -19.48 -8.76
CA ASP A 26 8.40 -19.16 -10.03
C ASP A 26 7.80 -17.75 -10.05
N LYS A 27 7.99 -17.05 -11.16
CA LYS A 27 7.27 -15.80 -11.43
C LYS A 27 5.79 -16.09 -11.69
N ILE A 28 4.94 -15.60 -10.80
CA ILE A 28 3.49 -15.83 -10.84
C ILE A 28 2.67 -14.57 -11.15
N GLY A 29 3.33 -13.42 -11.22
CA GLY A 29 2.63 -12.16 -11.40
C GLY A 29 3.52 -10.93 -11.43
N TRP A 30 2.86 -9.78 -11.45
CA TRP A 30 3.49 -8.48 -11.47
C TRP A 30 2.71 -7.49 -10.62
N LEU A 31 3.41 -6.44 -10.19
CA LEU A 31 2.84 -5.33 -9.46
C LEU A 31 3.47 -4.03 -9.97
N ARG A 32 2.62 -3.02 -10.18
CA ARG A 32 3.00 -1.69 -10.62
C ARG A 32 2.50 -0.67 -9.61
N LEU A 33 3.39 0.24 -9.25
CA LEU A 33 3.15 1.32 -8.31
C LEU A 33 3.32 2.64 -8.99
N GLU A 34 2.47 3.60 -8.67
CA GLU A 34 2.64 5.00 -9.02
C GLU A 34 2.51 5.87 -7.79
N LYS A 35 3.35 6.89 -7.69
CA LYS A 35 3.25 7.99 -6.75
C LYS A 35 3.29 9.28 -7.53
N ASN A 36 2.26 10.10 -7.38
CA ASN A 36 2.18 11.43 -7.97
C ASN A 36 2.01 12.44 -6.83
N LYS A 37 2.89 13.43 -6.74
CA LYS A 37 2.82 14.49 -5.73
C LYS A 37 2.59 15.83 -6.41
N VAL A 38 1.46 16.47 -6.08
CA VAL A 38 1.05 17.78 -6.63
C VAL A 38 0.68 18.67 -5.47
N ALA A 39 1.35 19.82 -5.35
CA ALA A 39 1.21 20.73 -4.20
C ALA A 39 1.32 19.96 -2.86
N ASN A 40 0.25 20.00 -2.05
CA ASN A 40 0.18 19.34 -0.74
C ASN A 40 -0.44 17.94 -0.78
N SER A 41 -0.77 17.45 -1.98
CA SER A 41 -1.43 16.18 -2.20
C SER A 41 -0.45 15.12 -2.70
N THR A 42 -0.55 13.91 -2.14
CA THR A 42 0.18 12.72 -2.61
C THR A 42 -0.82 11.65 -2.98
N PHE A 43 -0.76 11.20 -4.23
CA PHE A 43 -1.60 10.16 -4.80
C PHE A 43 -0.75 8.90 -4.98
N LEU A 44 -1.18 7.80 -4.36
CA LEU A 44 -0.56 6.49 -4.51
C LEU A 44 -1.52 5.56 -5.25
N LEU A 45 -0.98 4.76 -6.15
CA LEU A 45 -1.69 3.71 -6.87
C LEU A 45 -0.86 2.44 -6.83
N LEU A 46 -1.54 1.31 -6.58
CA LEU A 46 -1.02 -0.04 -6.78
C LEU A 46 -1.97 -0.76 -7.73
N VAL A 47 -1.41 -1.40 -8.75
CA VAL A 47 -2.12 -2.36 -9.60
C VAL A 47 -1.28 -3.62 -9.65
N SER A 48 -1.89 -4.79 -9.46
CA SER A 48 -1.18 -6.05 -9.56
C SER A 48 -2.04 -7.13 -10.17
N GLU A 49 -1.42 -8.06 -10.88
CA GLU A 49 -2.05 -9.29 -11.33
C GLU A 49 -1.18 -10.49 -10.99
N ILE A 50 -1.83 -11.52 -10.48
CA ILE A 50 -1.26 -12.84 -10.21
C ILE A 50 -2.06 -13.83 -11.04
N LYS A 51 -1.37 -14.73 -11.74
CA LYS A 51 -1.99 -15.87 -12.41
C LYS A 51 -1.07 -17.07 -12.23
N THR A 52 -1.51 -18.03 -11.43
CA THR A 52 -0.72 -19.23 -11.13
C THR A 52 -1.61 -20.44 -10.94
N ARG A 53 -1.01 -21.63 -11.03
CA ARG A 53 -1.63 -22.90 -10.71
C ARG A 53 -0.90 -23.46 -9.49
N ILE A 54 -1.58 -23.45 -8.34
CA ILE A 54 -1.10 -24.14 -7.13
C ILE A 54 -1.72 -25.54 -7.14
N ILE A 55 -2.99 -25.65 -6.77
CA ILE A 55 -3.83 -26.85 -6.94
C ILE A 55 -4.82 -26.61 -8.10
N PHE A 56 -5.45 -25.43 -8.09
CA PHE A 56 -6.32 -24.95 -9.16
C PHE A 56 -5.74 -23.68 -9.78
N LEU A 57 -6.25 -23.30 -10.95
CA LEU A 57 -5.93 -22.02 -11.56
C LEU A 57 -6.48 -20.89 -10.67
N VAL A 58 -5.60 -20.02 -10.20
CA VAL A 58 -5.91 -18.84 -9.41
C VAL A 58 -5.46 -17.61 -10.17
N ALA A 59 -6.40 -16.71 -10.44
CA ALA A 59 -6.17 -15.39 -10.99
C ALA A 59 -6.63 -14.33 -9.98
N VAL A 60 -5.72 -13.46 -9.55
CA VAL A 60 -6.02 -12.37 -8.62
C VAL A 60 -5.61 -11.05 -9.27
N ALA A 61 -6.55 -10.11 -9.34
CA ALA A 61 -6.28 -8.73 -9.73
C ALA A 61 -6.54 -7.81 -8.54
N ASN A 62 -5.56 -6.97 -8.19
CA ASN A 62 -5.71 -5.95 -7.14
C ASN A 62 -5.54 -4.56 -7.73
N LYS A 63 -6.31 -3.62 -7.17
CA LYS A 63 -6.10 -2.19 -7.33
C LYS A 63 -6.27 -1.51 -5.98
N GLU A 64 -5.27 -0.77 -5.55
CA GLU A 64 -5.33 0.03 -4.33
C GLU A 64 -4.99 1.48 -4.63
N THR A 65 -5.65 2.41 -3.96
CA THR A 65 -5.31 3.84 -4.05
C THR A 65 -5.24 4.47 -2.68
N SER A 66 -4.42 5.50 -2.53
CA SER A 66 -4.38 6.33 -1.33
C SER A 66 -4.13 7.78 -1.70
N VAL A 67 -4.92 8.68 -1.13
CA VAL A 67 -4.81 10.12 -1.32
C VAL A 67 -4.52 10.74 0.02
N PHE A 68 -3.36 11.37 0.12
CA PHE A 68 -2.95 12.12 1.29
C PHE A 68 -2.96 13.61 0.98
N GLU A 69 -3.48 14.43 1.88
CA GLU A 69 -3.40 15.89 1.84
C GLU A 69 -2.75 16.38 3.13
N ASN A 70 -1.72 17.23 3.02
CA ASN A 70 -0.95 17.68 4.19
C ASN A 70 -0.53 16.51 5.08
N THR A 71 -0.08 15.39 4.48
CA THR A 71 0.32 14.12 5.14
C THR A 71 -0.80 13.29 5.75
N VAL A 72 -2.05 13.75 5.71
CA VAL A 72 -3.21 13.05 6.24
C VAL A 72 -3.89 12.23 5.15
N LEU A 73 -4.21 10.97 5.42
CA LEU A 73 -5.06 10.18 4.53
C LEU A 73 -6.46 10.79 4.46
N ILE A 74 -6.88 11.19 3.27
CA ILE A 74 -8.24 11.69 3.02
C ILE A 74 -9.11 10.59 2.41
N LYS A 75 -8.52 9.75 1.56
CA LYS A 75 -9.23 8.64 0.91
C LYS A 75 -8.29 7.48 0.61
N SER A 76 -8.77 6.25 0.79
CA SER A 76 -8.15 5.05 0.21
C SER A 76 -9.20 4.11 -0.37
N THR A 77 -8.78 3.28 -1.32
CA THR A 77 -9.62 2.24 -1.91
C THR A 77 -8.86 0.94 -1.99
N GLN A 78 -9.51 -0.18 -1.70
CA GLN A 78 -9.00 -1.52 -1.97
C GLN A 78 -10.01 -2.28 -2.82
N TYR A 79 -9.54 -2.75 -3.97
CA TYR A 79 -10.33 -3.52 -4.90
C TYR A 79 -9.60 -4.81 -5.24
N ARG A 80 -10.26 -5.95 -5.07
CA ARG A 80 -9.71 -7.27 -5.39
C ARG A 80 -10.73 -8.10 -6.13
N LYS A 81 -10.31 -8.65 -7.28
CA LYS A 81 -10.99 -9.76 -7.95
C LYS A 81 -10.19 -11.04 -7.79
N THR A 82 -10.87 -12.14 -7.49
CA THR A 82 -10.30 -13.49 -7.53
C THR A 82 -11.15 -14.32 -8.48
N ASN A 83 -10.52 -14.90 -9.50
CA ASN A 83 -11.16 -15.69 -10.54
C ASN A 83 -12.38 -14.99 -11.18
N GLY A 84 -12.24 -13.67 -11.44
CA GLY A 84 -13.29 -12.84 -12.03
C GLY A 84 -14.32 -12.28 -11.04
N THR A 85 -14.46 -12.86 -9.85
CA THR A 85 -15.41 -12.41 -8.82
C THR A 85 -14.79 -11.33 -7.93
N VAL A 86 -15.53 -10.25 -7.67
CA VAL A 86 -15.12 -9.23 -6.69
C VAL A 86 -15.16 -9.84 -5.29
N LYS A 87 -14.02 -9.82 -4.60
CA LYS A 87 -13.88 -10.31 -3.22
C LYS A 87 -13.68 -9.18 -2.22
N VAL A 88 -13.12 -8.06 -2.66
CA VAL A 88 -12.96 -6.85 -1.84
C VAL A 88 -13.36 -5.66 -2.70
N ASN A 89 -14.24 -4.82 -2.16
CA ASN A 89 -14.51 -3.48 -2.65
C ASN A 89 -14.72 -2.58 -1.44
N LYS A 90 -13.62 -1.97 -0.99
CA LYS A 90 -13.53 -1.24 0.28
C LYS A 90 -13.06 0.18 0.04
N HIS A 91 -13.71 1.13 0.68
CA HIS A 91 -13.38 2.54 0.62
C HIS A 91 -13.21 3.07 2.03
N THR A 92 -12.11 3.77 2.30
CA THR A 92 -11.93 4.53 3.54
C THR A 92 -11.91 6.01 3.19
N SER A 93 -12.68 6.83 3.89
CA SER A 93 -12.71 8.29 3.70
C SER A 93 -12.60 8.99 5.05
N ARG A 94 -11.89 10.12 5.11
CA ARG A 94 -11.88 10.99 6.28
C ARG A 94 -13.11 11.91 6.23
N ILE A 95 -13.95 11.87 7.25
CA ILE A 95 -15.12 12.72 7.41
C ILE A 95 -14.97 13.51 8.71
N GLY A 96 -14.64 14.80 8.59
CA GLY A 96 -14.26 15.63 9.73
C GLY A 96 -13.03 15.07 10.47
N ASN A 97 -13.23 14.64 11.72
CA ASN A 97 -12.19 14.08 12.58
C ASN A 97 -12.21 12.54 12.67
N LYS A 98 -13.11 11.86 11.97
CA LYS A 98 -13.23 10.39 11.97
C LYS A 98 -12.95 9.81 10.59
N TYR A 99 -12.75 8.50 10.57
CA TYR A 99 -12.71 7.74 9.31
C TYR A 99 -14.00 6.95 9.15
N GLU A 100 -14.47 6.89 7.92
CA GLU A 100 -15.60 6.09 7.52
C GLU A 100 -15.11 5.05 6.52
N VAL A 101 -15.49 3.80 6.76
CA VAL A 101 -15.20 2.67 5.90
C VAL A 101 -16.51 2.17 5.30
N VAL A 102 -16.53 2.01 3.98
CA VAL A 102 -17.62 1.36 3.26
C VAL A 102 -17.08 0.12 2.58
N GLU A 103 -17.66 -1.04 2.87
CA GLU A 103 -17.28 -2.33 2.30
C GLU A 103 -18.54 -3.12 1.95
N ASN A 104 -18.68 -3.54 0.68
CA ASN A 104 -19.85 -4.27 0.19
C ASN A 104 -21.21 -3.61 0.51
N GLY A 105 -21.24 -2.27 0.59
CA GLY A 105 -22.45 -1.49 0.90
C GLY A 105 -22.68 -1.23 2.39
N GLU A 106 -21.95 -1.93 3.28
CA GLU A 106 -22.00 -1.69 4.72
C GLU A 106 -21.05 -0.56 5.11
N LYS A 107 -21.50 0.29 6.04
CA LYS A 107 -20.79 1.47 6.50
C LYS A 107 -20.40 1.34 7.96
N GLN A 108 -19.14 1.58 8.26
CA GLN A 108 -18.57 1.58 9.61
C GLN A 108 -17.81 2.88 9.86
N VAL A 109 -18.00 3.47 11.05
CA VAL A 109 -17.18 4.60 11.50
C VAL A 109 -16.06 4.08 12.39
N LEU A 110 -14.82 4.44 12.06
CA LEU A 110 -13.62 4.11 12.82
C LEU A 110 -13.23 5.29 13.71
N SER A 111 -13.14 5.04 15.02
CA SER A 111 -12.61 5.98 16.01
C SER A 111 -11.13 5.69 16.26
N ILE A 112 -10.30 5.98 15.26
CA ILE A 112 -8.86 5.72 15.26
C ILE A 112 -8.07 7.03 15.12
N PRO A 113 -6.76 7.04 15.48
CA PRO A 113 -5.89 8.18 15.24
C PRO A 113 -5.84 8.59 13.77
N VAL A 114 -5.34 9.81 13.52
CA VAL A 114 -5.09 10.30 12.16
C VAL A 114 -4.12 9.38 11.44
N ILE A 115 -4.54 8.86 10.28
CA ILE A 115 -3.70 8.04 9.42
C ILE A 115 -2.76 8.94 8.62
N THR A 116 -1.46 8.83 8.90
CA THR A 116 -0.39 9.54 8.16
C THR A 116 0.44 8.61 7.28
N THR A 117 0.32 7.30 7.47
CA THR A 117 1.02 6.27 6.72
C THR A 117 0.17 5.01 6.70
N ASN A 118 -0.01 4.42 5.53
CA ASN A 118 -0.66 3.13 5.35
C ASN A 118 0.26 2.14 4.64
N LEU A 119 -0.17 0.89 4.48
CA LEU A 119 0.69 -0.15 3.88
C LEU A 119 1.20 0.21 2.47
N LEU A 120 0.40 0.87 1.65
CA LEU A 120 0.83 1.31 0.32
C LEU A 120 1.97 2.33 0.40
N SER A 121 2.00 3.16 1.45
CA SER A 121 3.07 4.12 1.69
C SER A 121 4.45 3.44 1.90
N LEU A 122 4.46 2.22 2.47
CA LEU A 122 5.69 1.48 2.77
C LEU A 122 6.47 1.05 1.53
N TYR A 123 5.87 1.05 0.33
CA TYR A 123 6.62 0.79 -0.89
C TYR A 123 7.53 1.96 -1.29
N PHE A 124 7.13 3.19 -0.96
CA PHE A 124 7.78 4.42 -1.41
C PHE A 124 8.70 5.04 -0.36
N THR A 125 8.53 4.67 0.91
CA THR A 125 9.26 5.26 2.03
C THR A 125 9.60 4.19 3.05
N GLU A 126 10.89 4.12 3.42
CA GLU A 126 11.36 3.33 4.56
C GLU A 126 10.82 3.89 5.88
N PRO A 127 10.20 3.07 6.75
CA PRO A 127 9.51 3.55 7.96
C PRO A 127 10.49 3.83 9.13
N ILE A 128 11.49 4.67 8.88
CA ILE A 128 12.46 5.08 9.91
C ILE A 128 11.73 5.95 10.95
N GLY A 129 11.81 5.55 12.23
CA GLY A 129 11.19 6.29 13.34
C GLY A 129 9.66 6.09 13.47
N ILE A 130 9.05 5.23 12.66
CA ILE A 130 7.62 4.90 12.72
C ILE A 130 7.46 3.47 13.22
N ASN A 131 6.61 3.27 14.23
CA ASN A 131 6.37 1.97 14.86
C ASN A 131 5.00 1.36 14.56
N THR A 132 4.14 2.08 13.84
CA THR A 132 2.81 1.60 13.43
C THR A 132 2.46 2.07 12.03
N VAL A 133 1.65 1.29 11.33
CA VAL A 133 1.14 1.61 10.00
C VAL A 133 -0.32 1.24 9.93
N TYR A 134 -1.12 2.06 9.27
CA TYR A 134 -2.52 1.71 9.04
C TYR A 134 -2.63 0.57 8.03
N CYS A 135 -3.36 -0.49 8.40
CA CYS A 135 -3.67 -1.59 7.51
C CYS A 135 -5.13 -1.48 7.04
N ASP A 136 -5.31 -0.97 5.82
CA ASP A 136 -6.61 -0.73 5.21
C ASP A 136 -7.53 -1.96 5.23
N LYS A 137 -6.95 -3.17 5.06
CA LYS A 137 -7.70 -4.44 5.07
C LYS A 137 -8.47 -4.62 6.38
N TYR A 138 -7.80 -4.42 7.52
CA TYR A 138 -8.40 -4.65 8.85
C TYR A 138 -8.96 -3.38 9.50
N GLY A 139 -8.73 -2.20 8.92
CA GLY A 139 -9.21 -0.95 9.50
C GLY A 139 -8.53 -0.57 10.82
N CYS A 140 -7.30 -1.02 11.05
CA CYS A 140 -6.57 -0.77 12.30
C CYS A 140 -5.07 -0.53 12.06
N PHE A 141 -4.39 0.02 13.07
CA PHE A 141 -2.94 0.18 13.05
C PHE A 141 -2.25 -1.13 13.43
N SER A 142 -1.33 -1.58 12.57
CA SER A 142 -0.46 -2.74 12.81
C SER A 142 0.93 -2.27 13.23
N LYS A 143 1.57 -3.01 14.14
CA LYS A 143 2.93 -2.69 14.61
C LYS A 143 3.96 -2.99 13.52
N ILE A 144 4.97 -2.13 13.43
CA ILE A 144 6.18 -2.33 12.65
C ILE A 144 7.31 -2.66 13.62
N SER A 145 8.04 -3.75 13.36
CA SER A 145 9.27 -4.09 14.09
C SER A 145 10.42 -4.32 13.11
N LYS A 146 11.61 -3.84 13.47
CA LYS A 146 12.83 -4.12 12.69
C LYS A 146 13.29 -5.56 12.96
N THR A 147 13.63 -6.28 11.91
CA THR A 147 14.14 -7.66 11.99
C THR A 147 15.67 -7.66 11.99
N THR A 148 16.26 -8.77 12.46
CA THR A 148 17.73 -8.94 12.54
C THR A 148 18.41 -8.92 11.17
N ASP A 149 17.69 -9.32 10.11
CA ASP A 149 18.15 -9.28 8.72
C ASP A 149 17.90 -7.93 8.03
N GLY A 150 17.59 -6.88 8.80
CA GLY A 150 17.45 -5.50 8.31
C GLY A 150 16.10 -5.17 7.67
N GLY A 151 15.13 -6.08 7.69
CA GLY A 151 13.77 -5.84 7.24
C GLY A 151 12.90 -5.10 8.26
N PHE A 152 11.74 -4.65 7.81
CA PHE A 152 10.67 -4.08 8.65
C PHE A 152 9.45 -4.99 8.54
N LYS A 153 9.13 -5.69 9.62
CA LYS A 153 8.02 -6.64 9.69
C LYS A 153 6.75 -5.95 10.19
N VAL A 154 5.67 -6.16 9.46
CA VAL A 154 4.31 -5.81 9.88
C VAL A 154 3.55 -7.09 10.15
N VAL A 155 3.05 -7.26 11.38
CA VAL A 155 2.20 -8.38 11.77
C VAL A 155 0.75 -7.93 11.78
N PHE A 156 -0.10 -8.66 11.07
CA PHE A 156 -1.52 -8.37 10.93
C PHE A 156 -2.36 -9.10 12.00
N PRO A 157 -3.61 -8.67 12.23
CA PRO A 157 -4.49 -9.28 13.23
C PRO A 157 -4.74 -10.78 13.06
N ASP A 158 -4.61 -11.32 11.84
CA ASP A 158 -4.75 -12.75 11.55
C ASP A 158 -3.42 -13.52 11.63
N ASN A 159 -2.40 -12.94 12.28
CA ASN A 159 -1.03 -13.45 12.42
C ASN A 159 -0.23 -13.62 11.12
N ASN A 160 -0.81 -13.28 9.97
CA ASN A 160 -0.05 -13.14 8.74
C ASN A 160 0.90 -11.94 8.85
N SER A 161 1.95 -11.92 8.03
CA SER A 161 2.90 -10.81 8.06
C SER A 161 3.55 -10.52 6.73
N ASN A 162 3.93 -9.26 6.56
CA ASN A 162 4.78 -8.81 5.46
C ASN A 162 6.08 -8.24 6.05
N THR A 163 7.22 -8.61 5.48
CA THR A 163 8.52 -8.02 5.84
C THR A 163 9.08 -7.25 4.66
N PHE A 164 9.25 -5.95 4.82
CA PHE A 164 9.69 -5.01 3.79
C PHE A 164 11.20 -4.74 3.91
N TYR A 165 11.91 -4.76 2.79
CA TYR A 165 13.34 -4.51 2.71
C TYR A 165 13.61 -3.34 1.76
N TYR A 166 14.58 -2.50 2.11
CA TYR A 166 14.80 -1.21 1.47
C TYR A 166 16.22 -1.05 0.95
N LYS A 167 16.37 -0.25 -0.10
CA LYS A 167 17.66 0.28 -0.59
C LYS A 167 17.44 1.73 -0.99
N ASN A 168 18.25 2.64 -0.44
CA ASN A 168 18.13 4.09 -0.67
C ASN A 168 16.71 4.62 -0.39
N GLY A 169 16.06 4.14 0.67
CA GLY A 169 14.70 4.55 1.07
C GLY A 169 13.55 3.96 0.24
N ILE A 170 13.83 3.20 -0.83
CA ILE A 170 12.81 2.55 -1.68
C ILE A 170 12.69 1.08 -1.33
N CYS A 171 11.47 0.56 -1.25
CA CYS A 171 11.24 -0.86 -1.00
C CYS A 171 11.70 -1.69 -2.21
N ILE A 172 12.66 -2.60 -2.02
CA ILE A 172 13.19 -3.45 -3.08
C ILE A 172 12.68 -4.89 -3.00
N LYS A 173 12.21 -5.33 -1.84
CA LYS A 173 11.72 -6.69 -1.62
C LYS A 173 10.70 -6.73 -0.50
N ILE A 174 9.69 -7.58 -0.65
CA ILE A 174 8.70 -7.88 0.39
C ILE A 174 8.59 -9.39 0.50
N LYS A 175 8.74 -9.92 1.70
CA LYS A 175 8.40 -11.32 2.01
C LYS A 175 7.00 -11.36 2.61
N ILE A 176 6.09 -12.05 1.94
CA ILE A 176 4.73 -12.31 2.40
C ILE A 176 4.72 -13.68 3.06
N SER A 177 4.31 -13.72 4.32
CA SER A 177 4.09 -14.93 5.10
C SER A 177 2.60 -15.02 5.42
N HIS A 178 1.88 -15.84 4.67
CA HIS A 178 0.48 -16.13 4.89
C HIS A 178 0.30 -17.58 5.36
N THR A 179 -0.72 -17.88 6.17
CA THR A 179 -0.98 -19.23 6.72
C THR A 179 -0.96 -20.35 5.68
N PHE A 180 -1.39 -20.06 4.46
CA PHE A 180 -1.54 -21.03 3.37
C PHE A 180 -0.52 -20.88 2.23
N TYR A 181 0.26 -19.81 2.21
CA TYR A 181 1.23 -19.57 1.15
C TYR A 181 2.30 -18.56 1.59
N SER A 182 3.46 -18.62 0.96
CA SER A 182 4.46 -17.56 1.01
C SER A 182 4.64 -16.96 -0.38
N ALA A 183 5.06 -15.70 -0.45
CA ALA A 183 5.43 -15.09 -1.72
C ALA A 183 6.50 -14.03 -1.50
N GLU A 184 7.27 -13.74 -2.54
CA GLU A 184 8.15 -12.59 -2.56
C GLU A 184 7.71 -11.61 -3.63
N ILE A 185 7.70 -10.32 -3.29
CA ILE A 185 7.53 -9.24 -4.26
C ILE A 185 8.89 -8.58 -4.40
N ILE A 186 9.48 -8.63 -5.59
CA ILE A 186 10.85 -8.18 -5.85
C ILE A 186 10.80 -7.03 -6.85
N LYS A 187 11.43 -5.91 -6.52
CA LYS A 187 11.48 -4.76 -7.43
C LYS A 187 12.19 -5.18 -8.71
N SER A 188 11.54 -4.96 -9.84
CA SER A 188 12.14 -5.18 -11.15
C SER A 188 13.28 -4.18 -11.36
N SER A 189 14.34 -4.68 -12.02
CA SER A 189 15.50 -3.90 -12.47
C SER A 189 15.08 -2.72 -13.33
#